data_AF-A0A372ZW30-F1
#
_entry.id   AF-A0A372ZW30-F1
#
_cell.length_a   1.000
_cell.length_b   1.000
_cell.length_c   1.000
_cell.angle_alpha   90.00
_cell.angle_beta   90.00
_cell.angle_gamma   90.00
#
_symmetry.space_group_name_H-M   'P 1'
#
loop_
_entity.id
_entity.type
_entity.pdbx_description
1 polymer ?
#
loop_
_entity_poly.entity_id
_entity_poly.type
_entity_poly.pdbx_seq_one_letter_code
_entity_poly.pdbx_strand_id
1 'polypeptide(L)'
;MAKTMIDIDEEALALAAEVLGTTTKKDTVNAALAEIGARRRRELALQELARLAEDGAFDKVLEPGFKDEVRRGKQGGAEWELGKAS
;
A
#
# COMPACT_ATOMS: atom_id res chain seq x y z
N MET A 1 7.27 -21.06 -0.77
CA MET A 1 5.83 -21.36 -0.66
C MET A 1 5.65 -22.78 -0.17
N ALA A 2 4.70 -23.00 0.74
CA ALA A 2 4.31 -24.34 1.19
C ALA A 2 3.38 -24.99 0.16
N LYS A 3 3.43 -26.32 0.04
CA LYS A 3 2.47 -27.07 -0.76
C LYS A 3 1.30 -27.47 0.12
N THR A 4 0.10 -27.15 -0.32
CA THR A 4 -1.15 -27.50 0.37
C THR A 4 -2.10 -28.09 -0.65
N MET A 5 -2.69 -29.24 -0.34
CA MET A 5 -3.79 -29.78 -1.13
C MET A 5 -5.09 -29.15 -0.63
N ILE A 6 -5.81 -28.50 -1.53
CA ILE A 6 -7.14 -27.94 -1.30
C ILE A 6 -7.98 -28.21 -2.54
N ASP A 7 -9.26 -28.46 -2.33
CA ASP A 7 -10.24 -28.45 -3.41
C ASP A 7 -10.62 -27.00 -3.70
N ILE A 8 -10.71 -26.65 -4.97
CA ILE A 8 -10.99 -25.30 -5.45
C ILE A 8 -12.16 -25.37 -6.41
N ASP A 9 -13.08 -24.43 -6.28
CA ASP A 9 -14.14 -24.20 -7.27
C ASP A 9 -13.52 -23.73 -8.59
N GLU A 10 -13.65 -24.55 -9.64
CA GLU A 10 -13.07 -24.29 -10.95
C GLU A 10 -13.71 -23.08 -11.66
N GLU A 11 -14.98 -22.79 -11.41
CA GLU A 11 -15.65 -21.62 -11.99
C GLU A 11 -15.12 -20.33 -11.35
N ALA A 12 -15.02 -20.32 -10.02
CA ALA A 12 -14.43 -19.20 -9.29
C ALA A 12 -12.96 -18.98 -9.66
N LEU A 13 -12.20 -20.07 -9.87
CA LEU A 13 -10.81 -20.01 -10.29
C LEU A 13 -10.67 -19.45 -11.70
N ALA A 14 -11.54 -19.85 -12.64
CA ALA A 14 -11.53 -19.32 -14.00
C ALA A 14 -11.84 -17.82 -14.02
N LEU A 15 -12.86 -17.38 -13.27
CA LEU A 15 -13.20 -15.96 -13.15
C LEU A 15 -12.04 -15.15 -12.55
N ALA A 16 -11.41 -15.67 -11.49
CA ALA A 16 -10.25 -15.02 -10.90
C ALA A 16 -9.07 -14.94 -11.88
N ALA A 17 -8.85 -15.99 -12.69
CA ALA A 17 -7.80 -15.99 -13.68
C ALA A 17 -8.01 -14.92 -14.75
N GLU A 18 -9.26 -14.74 -15.19
CA GLU A 18 -9.66 -13.72 -16.17
C GLU A 18 -9.46 -12.31 -15.61
N VAL A 19 -9.94 -12.04 -14.39
CA VAL A 19 -9.79 -10.74 -13.72
C VAL A 19 -8.32 -10.40 -13.46
N LEU A 20 -7.52 -11.39 -13.08
CA LEU A 20 -6.11 -11.19 -12.71
C LEU A 20 -5.15 -11.32 -13.91
N GLY A 21 -5.64 -11.73 -15.08
CA GLY A 21 -4.82 -11.96 -16.29
C GLY A 21 -3.79 -13.08 -16.11
N THR A 22 -4.12 -14.12 -15.36
CA THR A 22 -3.20 -15.24 -15.06
C THR A 22 -3.56 -16.49 -15.86
N THR A 23 -2.56 -17.33 -16.13
CA THR A 23 -2.73 -18.52 -16.99
C THR A 23 -2.65 -19.84 -16.24
N THR A 24 -2.02 -19.87 -15.06
CA THR A 24 -1.88 -21.09 -14.26
C THR A 24 -2.67 -20.99 -12.96
N LYS A 25 -3.29 -22.11 -12.55
CA LYS A 25 -4.06 -22.20 -11.29
C LYS A 25 -3.29 -21.68 -10.09
N LYS A 26 -2.01 -22.06 -10.00
CA LYS A 26 -1.11 -21.61 -8.92
C LYS A 26 -0.95 -20.10 -8.95
N ASP A 27 -0.71 -19.50 -10.11
CA ASP A 27 -0.49 -18.06 -10.21
C ASP A 27 -1.78 -17.30 -9.91
N THR A 28 -2.93 -17.80 -10.38
CA THR A 28 -4.25 -17.25 -10.05
C THR A 28 -4.49 -17.23 -8.54
N VAL A 29 -4.28 -18.35 -7.85
CA VAL A 29 -4.49 -18.44 -6.40
C VAL A 29 -3.55 -17.50 -5.65
N ASN A 30 -2.27 -17.48 -6.00
CA ASN A 30 -1.31 -16.62 -5.31
C ASN A 30 -1.58 -15.13 -5.58
N ALA A 31 -1.92 -14.76 -6.81
CA ALA A 31 -2.26 -13.40 -7.17
C ALA A 31 -3.57 -12.95 -6.48
N ALA A 32 -4.59 -13.81 -6.40
CA ALA A 32 -5.83 -13.51 -5.70
C ALA A 32 -5.59 -13.25 -4.20
N LEU A 33 -4.82 -14.12 -3.53
CA LEU A 33 -4.48 -13.94 -2.12
C LEU A 33 -3.67 -12.65 -1.88
N ALA A 34 -2.73 -12.35 -2.78
CA ALA A 34 -1.95 -11.12 -2.71
C ALA A 34 -2.84 -9.87 -2.90
N GLU A 35 -3.77 -9.90 -3.85
CA GLU A 35 -4.69 -8.79 -4.14
C GLU A 35 -5.64 -8.52 -2.97
N ILE A 36 -6.18 -9.56 -2.32
CA ILE A 36 -7.00 -9.38 -1.11
C ILE A 36 -6.19 -8.74 0.02
N GLY A 37 -4.96 -9.20 0.24
CA GLY A 37 -4.05 -8.57 1.21
C GLY A 37 -3.76 -7.11 0.87
N ALA A 38 -3.54 -6.79 -0.41
CA ALA A 38 -3.30 -5.42 -0.87
C ALA A 38 -4.54 -4.53 -0.72
N ARG A 39 -5.73 -5.06 -1.02
CA ARG A 39 -7.01 -4.38 -0.79
C ARG A 39 -7.20 -4.05 0.69
N ARG A 40 -6.97 -5.01 1.58
CA ARG A 40 -7.08 -4.77 3.03
C ARG A 40 -6.10 -3.70 3.51
N ARG A 41 -4.85 -3.70 3.02
CA ARG A 41 -3.88 -2.64 3.36
C ARG A 41 -4.34 -1.26 2.88
N ARG A 42 -4.91 -1.17 1.67
CA ARG A 42 -5.47 0.09 1.14
C ARG A 42 -6.63 0.59 2.00
N GLU A 43 -7.54 -0.29 2.42
CA GLU A 43 -8.65 0.07 3.30
C GLU A 43 -8.17 0.63 4.65
N LEU A 44 -7.20 -0.03 5.29
CA LEU A 44 -6.62 0.46 6.56
C LEU A 44 -5.89 1.80 6.38
N ALA A 45 -5.15 1.97 5.28
CA ALA A 45 -4.49 3.24 4.99
C ALA A 45 -5.49 4.38 4.79
N LEU A 46 -6.62 4.13 4.13
CA LEU A 46 -7.69 5.11 3.96
C LEU A 46 -8.38 5.45 5.30
N GLN A 47 -8.58 4.46 6.18
CA GLN A 47 -9.12 4.69 7.52
C GLN A 47 -8.18 5.56 8.36
N GLU A 48 -6.89 5.29 8.34
CA GLU A 48 -5.92 6.11 9.05
C GLU A 48 -5.83 7.52 8.46
N LEU A 49 -5.89 7.65 7.14
CA LEU A 49 -5.94 8.95 6.48
C LEU A 49 -7.16 9.76 6.92
N ALA A 50 -8.34 9.12 7.02
CA ALA A 50 -9.56 9.76 7.49
C ALA A 50 -9.43 10.21 8.95
N ARG A 51 -8.89 9.36 9.82
CA ARG A 51 -8.63 9.69 11.24
C ARG A 51 -7.70 10.90 11.37
N LEU A 52 -6.60 10.92 10.62
CA LEU A 52 -5.68 12.06 10.59
C LEU A 52 -6.37 13.33 10.08
N ALA A 53 -7.29 13.21 9.12
CA ALA A 53 -8.09 14.33 8.63
C ALA A 53 -8.95 14.94 9.74
N GLU A 54 -9.65 14.08 10.50
CA GLU A 54 -10.51 14.48 11.62
C GLU A 54 -9.71 15.14 12.75
N ASP A 55 -8.48 14.68 12.98
CA ASP A 55 -7.55 15.26 13.97
C ASP A 55 -6.89 16.58 13.50
N GLY A 56 -7.27 17.12 12.34
CA GLY A 56 -6.74 18.38 11.81
C GLY A 56 -5.33 18.28 11.21
N ALA A 57 -4.85 17.07 10.88
CA ALA A 57 -3.51 16.88 10.30
C ALA A 57 -3.31 17.62 8.96
N PHE A 58 -4.42 17.97 8.27
CA PHE A 58 -4.37 18.73 7.03
C PHE A 58 -4.39 20.24 7.21
N ASP A 59 -4.68 20.77 8.41
CA ASP A 59 -4.80 22.22 8.62
C ASP A 59 -3.51 22.94 8.25
N LYS A 60 -2.37 22.40 8.69
CA LYS A 60 -1.02 22.91 8.35
C LYS A 60 -0.71 22.82 6.86
N VAL A 61 -1.24 21.82 6.16
CA VAL A 61 -1.01 21.63 4.72
C VAL A 61 -1.74 22.69 3.89
N LEU A 62 -2.85 23.22 4.43
CA LEU A 62 -3.67 24.25 3.80
C LEU A 62 -3.19 25.67 4.10
N GLU A 63 -2.25 25.85 5.03
CA GLU A 63 -1.70 27.16 5.37
C GLU A 63 -0.95 27.79 4.17
N PRO A 64 -1.19 29.09 3.88
CA PRO A 64 -0.46 29.80 2.85
C PRO A 64 1.05 29.75 3.11
N GLY A 65 1.84 29.35 2.10
CA GLY A 65 3.30 29.26 2.20
C GLY A 65 3.85 27.92 2.70
N PHE A 66 3.00 26.97 3.12
CA PHE A 66 3.44 25.62 3.55
C PHE A 66 4.30 24.91 2.49
N LYS A 67 3.91 25.01 1.20
CA LYS A 67 4.68 24.40 0.08
C LYS A 67 6.08 25.00 -0.07
N ASP A 68 6.24 26.28 0.26
CA ASP A 68 7.53 26.97 0.17
C ASP A 68 8.40 26.67 1.39
N GLU A 69 7.80 26.43 2.56
CA GLU A 69 8.48 25.95 3.75
C GLU A 69 9.00 24.50 3.59
N VAL A 70 8.16 23.59 3.09
CA VAL A 70 8.57 22.21 2.79
C VAL A 70 9.67 22.17 1.73
N ARG A 71 9.59 23.03 0.70
CA ARG A 71 10.64 23.15 -0.33
C ARG A 71 11.96 23.69 0.24
N ARG A 72 11.92 24.66 1.17
CA ARG A 72 13.11 25.17 1.85
C ARG A 72 13.74 24.12 2.79
N GLY A 73 12.92 23.37 3.51
CA GLY A 73 13.38 22.27 4.38
C GLY A 73 14.05 21.12 3.62
N LYS A 74 13.58 20.78 2.42
CA LYS A 74 14.24 19.76 1.57
C LYS A 74 15.57 20.23 0.95
N GLN A 75 15.78 21.54 0.76
CA GLN A 75 17.02 22.07 0.21
C GLN A 75 18.13 22.24 1.26
N GLY A 76 17.80 22.23 2.55
CA GLY A 76 18.77 22.24 3.65
C GLY A 76 19.26 20.87 4.13
N GLY A 77 18.82 19.77 3.49
CA GLY A 77 18.98 18.40 4.01
C GLY A 77 19.80 17.46 3.12
N ALA A 78 21.00 17.87 2.71
CA ALA A 78 22.02 16.96 2.16
C ALA A 78 22.93 16.35 3.26
N GLU A 79 22.54 16.45 4.54
CA GLU A 79 23.32 15.97 5.68
C GLU A 79 22.40 15.23 6.66
N TRP A 80 21.91 14.05 6.26
CA TRP A 80 21.28 13.10 7.19
C TRP A 80 22.28 11.97 7.45
N GLU A 81 23.14 12.22 8.43
CA GLU A 81 23.87 11.26 9.28
C GLU A 81 24.38 9.97 8.61
N LEU A 82 25.49 10.10 7.87
CA LEU A 82 26.53 9.07 7.90
C LEU A 82 27.18 9.09 9.29
N GLY A 83 26.68 8.24 10.18
CA GLY A 83 27.45 7.77 11.33
C GLY A 83 26.87 8.13 12.69
N LYS A 84 25.99 7.27 13.22
CA LYS A 84 26.03 6.80 14.62
C LYS A 84 25.39 5.42 14.75
N ALA A 85 26.18 4.40 14.46
CA ALA A 85 26.11 3.12 15.16
C ALA A 85 27.50 2.50 15.08
N SER A 86 28.37 2.94 15.99
CA SER A 86 29.50 2.14 16.47
C SER A 86 29.05 1.39 17.72
#